data_AF-A0AAI9UHI4-F1
#
_entry.id   AF-A0AAI9UHI4-F1
#
_cell.length_a   1.000
_cell.length_b   1.000
_cell.length_c   1.000
_cell.angle_alpha   90.00
_cell.angle_beta   90.00
_cell.angle_gamma   90.00
#
_symmetry.space_group_name_H-M   'P 1'
#
loop_
_entity.id
_entity.type
_entity.pdbx_description
1 polymer ?
#
loop_
_entity_poly.entity_id
_entity_poly.type
_entity_poly.pdbx_seq_one_letter_code
_entity_poly.pdbx_strand_id
1 'polypeptide(L)' 'MRGIFFTVFTLVAAVAAQAPYTGPCSDTACGVESENCDVQGRQCFPFPNIAPALREGCVCGSG' A
#
# COMPACT_ATOMS: atom_id res chain seq x y z
N MET A 1 -45.92 28.05 5.66
CA MET A 1 -45.19 27.09 4.80
C MET A 1 -43.70 27.41 4.87
N ARG A 2 -42.96 26.81 5.80
CA ARG A 2 -41.49 26.99 5.91
C ARG A 2 -40.83 25.78 5.27
N GLY A 3 -40.59 25.88 3.96
CA GLY A 3 -39.90 24.85 3.19
C GLY A 3 -38.43 24.85 3.55
N ILE A 4 -37.97 23.81 4.24
CA ILE A 4 -36.57 23.59 4.55
C ILE A 4 -35.94 22.98 3.29
N PHE A 5 -35.17 23.78 2.56
CA PHE A 5 -34.35 23.33 1.45
C PHE A 5 -33.18 22.52 2.02
N PHE A 6 -33.31 21.19 1.99
CA PHE A 6 -32.22 20.27 2.28
C PHE A 6 -31.26 20.27 1.08
N THR A 7 -30.19 21.06 1.15
CA THR A 7 -29.08 21.01 0.20
C THR A 7 -28.30 19.71 0.42
N VAL A 8 -28.47 18.75 -0.49
CA VAL A 8 -27.76 17.48 -0.51
C VAL A 8 -26.29 17.75 -0.88
N PHE A 9 -25.40 17.57 0.09
CA PHE A 9 -23.95 17.66 -0.11
C PHE A 9 -23.43 16.33 -0.65
N THR A 10 -23.21 16.23 -1.97
CA THR A 10 -22.66 15.02 -2.59
C THR A 10 -21.15 14.92 -2.31
N LEU A 11 -20.74 13.97 -1.46
CA LEU A 11 -19.32 13.62 -1.30
C LEU A 11 -18.88 12.75 -2.49
N VAL A 12 -18.00 13.29 -3.33
CA VAL A 12 -17.25 12.51 -4.31
C VAL A 12 -16.08 11.85 -3.58
N ALA A 13 -16.13 10.53 -3.42
CA ALA A 13 -15.00 9.74 -2.93
C ALA A 13 -13.99 9.56 -4.07
N ALA A 14 -12.87 10.28 -4.02
CA ALA A 14 -11.75 10.06 -4.92
C ALA A 14 -11.08 8.72 -4.57
N VAL A 15 -11.22 7.71 -5.43
CA VAL A 15 -10.45 6.47 -5.31
C VAL A 15 -9.04 6.73 -5.81
N ALA A 16 -8.07 6.80 -4.89
CA ALA A 16 -6.67 6.86 -5.26
C ALA A 16 -6.26 5.47 -5.76
N ALA A 17 -6.18 5.29 -7.09
CA ALA A 17 -5.56 4.11 -7.67
C ALA A 17 -4.06 4.17 -7.36
N GLN A 18 -3.63 3.36 -6.40
CA GLN A 18 -2.23 3.22 -6.05
C GLN A 18 -1.51 2.54 -7.22
N ALA A 19 -0.46 3.15 -7.74
CA ALA A 19 0.33 2.52 -8.80
C ALA A 19 0.93 1.20 -8.28
N PRO A 20 1.03 0.15 -9.11
CA PRO A 20 1.65 -1.11 -8.71
C PRO A 20 3.07 -0.86 -8.20
N TYR A 21 3.45 -1.50 -7.11
CA TYR A 21 4.80 -1.36 -6.57
C TYR A 21 5.81 -2.00 -7.52
N THR A 22 6.66 -1.16 -8.13
CA THR A 22 7.73 -1.57 -9.05
C THR A 22 9.12 -1.55 -8.42
N GLY A 23 9.22 -1.21 -7.13
CA GLY A 23 10.48 -1.15 -6.41
C GLY A 23 11.13 -2.53 -6.21
N PRO A 24 12.45 -2.60 -5.97
CA PRO A 24 13.11 -3.84 -5.61
C PRO A 24 12.68 -4.31 -4.21
N CYS A 25 12.19 -5.56 -4.08
CA CYS A 25 12.15 -6.23 -2.78
C CYS A 25 13.54 -6.82 -2.50
N SER A 26 14.46 -5.99 -1.98
CA SER A 26 15.78 -6.45 -1.56
C SER A 26 15.80 -6.64 -0.05
N ASP A 27 16.48 -7.68 0.44
CA ASP A 27 16.63 -7.94 1.88
C ASP A 27 17.34 -6.80 2.62
N THR A 28 18.15 -6.02 1.92
CA THR A 28 18.89 -4.88 2.48
C THR A 28 18.17 -3.54 2.35
N ALA A 29 17.09 -3.47 1.58
CA ALA A 29 16.29 -2.27 1.32
C ALA A 29 14.87 -2.66 0.93
N CYS A 30 14.09 -3.09 1.91
CA CYS A 30 12.76 -3.66 1.73
C CYS A 30 11.65 -2.62 1.88
N GLY A 31 10.74 -2.60 0.90
CA GLY A 31 9.55 -1.74 0.94
C GLY A 31 9.86 -0.26 0.71
N VAL A 32 8.88 0.60 0.97
CA VAL A 32 9.00 2.07 0.77
C VAL A 32 9.97 2.68 1.78
N GLU A 33 9.97 2.15 3.00
CA GLU A 33 10.83 2.61 4.10
C GLU A 33 12.29 2.14 3.94
N SER A 34 12.61 1.33 2.91
CA SER A 34 13.94 0.75 2.68
C SER A 34 14.50 0.03 3.91
N GLU A 35 13.66 -0.78 4.57
CA GLU A 35 14.05 -1.48 5.79
C GLU A 35 15.06 -2.61 5.48
N ASN A 36 16.12 -2.72 6.28
CA ASN A 36 17.06 -3.83 6.16
C ASN A 36 16.51 -5.03 6.97
N CYS A 37 16.04 -6.05 6.26
CA CYS A 37 15.56 -7.30 6.83
C CYS A 37 16.70 -8.24 7.21
N ASP A 38 17.83 -8.19 6.49
CA ASP A 38 19.00 -9.06 6.69
C ASP A 38 19.60 -8.89 8.09
N VAL A 39 19.71 -7.65 8.58
CA VAL A 39 20.21 -7.37 9.95
C VAL A 39 19.30 -7.93 11.05
N GLN A 40 18.07 -8.28 10.70
CA GLN A 40 17.08 -8.86 11.61
C GLN A 40 16.93 -10.37 11.40
N GLY A 41 17.72 -10.98 10.51
CA GLY A 41 17.59 -12.39 10.13
C GLY A 41 16.26 -12.70 9.44
N ARG A 42 15.63 -11.70 8.83
CA ARG A 42 14.34 -11.77 8.13
C ARG A 42 14.56 -11.66 6.62
N GLN A 43 13.55 -12.03 5.85
CA GLN A 43 13.56 -11.91 4.38
C GLN A 43 12.53 -10.89 3.93
N CYS A 44 12.82 -10.21 2.82
CA CYS A 44 11.91 -9.26 2.23
C CYS A 44 10.88 -9.97 1.35
N PHE A 45 9.60 -9.92 1.76
CA PHE A 45 8.52 -10.56 1.05
C PHE A 45 7.62 -9.57 0.32
N PRO A 46 7.15 -9.95 -0.88
CA PRO A 46 6.03 -9.28 -1.56
C PRO A 46 4.78 -9.22 -0.67
N PHE A 47 4.13 -8.06 -0.59
CA PHE A 47 2.90 -7.90 0.18
C PHE A 47 1.86 -7.04 -0.57
N PRO A 48 0.55 -7.33 -0.42
CA PRO A 48 -0.04 -8.54 0.15
C PRO A 48 0.01 -9.74 -0.82
N ASN A 49 0.42 -9.51 -2.06
CA ASN A 49 0.42 -10.51 -3.11
C ASN A 49 1.80 -10.62 -3.78
N ILE A 50 2.17 -11.85 -4.17
CA ILE A 50 3.41 -12.11 -4.90
C ILE A 50 3.36 -11.62 -6.35
N ALA A 51 2.17 -11.60 -6.95
CA ALA A 51 1.95 -11.15 -8.32
C ALA A 51 2.25 -9.65 -8.46
N PRO A 52 3.14 -9.22 -9.38
CA PRO A 52 3.56 -7.83 -9.50
C PRO A 52 2.41 -6.84 -9.73
N ALA A 53 1.36 -7.26 -10.44
CA ALA A 53 0.19 -6.42 -10.72
C ALA A 53 -0.70 -6.15 -9.49
N LEU A 54 -0.59 -6.99 -8.46
CA LEU A 54 -1.38 -6.94 -7.23
C LEU A 54 -0.51 -6.61 -6.00
N ARG A 55 0.78 -6.34 -6.22
CA ARG A 55 1.72 -6.00 -5.16
C ARG A 55 1.62 -4.52 -4.84
N GLU A 56 1.38 -4.23 -3.57
CA GLU A 56 1.33 -2.88 -3.04
C GLU A 56 2.68 -2.47 -2.43
N GLY A 57 3.50 -3.45 -2.02
CA GLY A 57 4.83 -3.20 -1.49
C GLY A 57 5.62 -4.46 -1.15
N CYS A 58 6.63 -4.29 -0.32
CA CYS A 58 7.37 -5.38 0.31
C CYS A 58 7.41 -5.15 1.82
N VAL A 59 7.48 -6.24 2.59
CA VAL A 59 7.60 -6.20 4.06
C VAL A 59 8.63 -7.22 4.52
N CYS A 60 9.34 -6.91 5.60
CA CYS A 60 10.23 -7.88 6.25
C CYS A 60 9.39 -8.92 6.99
N GLY A 61 9.57 -10.18 6.67
CA GLY A 61 8.91 -11.32 7.32
C GLY A 61 9.89 -12.41 7.68
N SER A 62 9.48 -13.27 8.61
CA SER A 62 10.17 -14.52 8.94
C SER A 62 9.35 -15.66 8.34
N GLY A 63 9.99 -16.52 7.54
CA GLY A 63 9.39 -17.77 7.04
C GLY A 63 9.36 -18.86 8.10
#